data_AF-A0A241WNM0-F1
#
_entry.id   AF-A0A241WNM0-F1
#
_cell.length_a   1.000
_cell.length_b   1.000
_cell.length_c   1.000
_cell.angle_alpha   90.00
_cell.angle_beta   90.00
_cell.angle_gamma   90.00
#
_symmetry.space_group_name_H-M   'P 1'
#
loop_
_entity.id
_entity.type
_entity.pdbx_description
1 polymer ?
#
loop_
_entity_poly.entity_id
_entity_poly.type
_entity_poly.pdbx_seq_one_letter_code
_entity_poly.pdbx_strand_id
1 'polypeptide(L)'
;MNSLEAFKIPDEIWTEFRKQNPQIRIIDQNPIEEAFKDYLALHLIKRQAYAMPSHSVDALWHLLLDTFPEFYQRMCQKLLGFELIHRAHLKKPSKAQKQGQQWQLLNTWQASCRLHHLDPKSPQTFPRLFQIDKTTQWNNGLVFNMLMIMALYNQFDKQDANNTSSCSSSTSLGSASDGFSSDTSSNNCGDVHSSSGHGSDSDSDSGSDSSSSCSSCSSCGGGGGD
;
A
#
# COMPACT_ATOMS: atom_id res chain seq x y z
N MET A 1 -20.23 -4.72 -1.48
CA MET A 1 -19.56 -5.99 -1.11
C MET A 1 -20.20 -7.20 -1.79
N ASN A 2 -21.54 -7.24 -1.96
CA ASN A 2 -22.26 -8.36 -2.59
C ASN A 2 -21.71 -8.84 -3.94
N SER A 3 -21.21 -7.95 -4.80
CA SER A 3 -20.64 -8.33 -6.10
C SER A 3 -19.32 -9.12 -5.99
N LEU A 4 -18.52 -8.88 -4.94
CA LEU A 4 -17.24 -9.58 -4.73
C LEU A 4 -17.47 -10.97 -4.12
N GLU A 5 -18.44 -11.11 -3.22
CA GLU A 5 -18.81 -12.40 -2.63
C GLU A 5 -19.37 -13.35 -3.71
N ALA A 6 -20.26 -12.85 -4.57
CA ALA A 6 -20.88 -13.61 -5.65
C ALA A 6 -19.94 -13.88 -6.85
N PHE A 7 -18.79 -13.20 -6.92
CA PHE A 7 -17.82 -13.43 -7.99
C PHE A 7 -17.24 -14.84 -7.91
N LYS A 8 -17.07 -15.50 -9.05
CA LYS A 8 -16.39 -16.80 -9.18
C LYS A 8 -15.45 -16.76 -10.37
N ILE A 9 -14.29 -17.39 -10.23
CA ILE A 9 -13.33 -17.54 -11.32
C ILE A 9 -13.83 -18.67 -12.24
N PRO A 10 -13.93 -18.44 -13.57
CA PRO A 10 -14.37 -19.46 -14.51
C PRO A 10 -13.51 -20.73 -14.48
N ASP A 11 -14.14 -21.88 -14.75
CA ASP A 11 -13.51 -23.20 -14.70
C ASP A 11 -12.36 -23.36 -15.71
N GLU A 12 -12.39 -22.61 -16.83
CA GLU A 12 -11.33 -22.61 -17.82
C GLU A 12 -10.02 -22.07 -17.23
N ILE A 13 -10.10 -21.02 -16.41
CA ILE A 13 -8.94 -20.43 -15.73
C ILE A 13 -8.39 -21.40 -14.70
N TRP A 14 -9.27 -22.07 -13.94
CA TRP A 14 -8.87 -23.10 -12.98
C TRP A 14 -8.22 -24.32 -13.64
N THR A 15 -8.68 -24.67 -14.84
CA THR A 15 -8.07 -25.73 -15.64
C THR A 15 -6.66 -25.35 -16.05
N GLU A 16 -6.44 -24.13 -16.53
CA GLU A 16 -5.11 -23.63 -16.89
C GLU A 16 -4.19 -23.48 -15.67
N PHE A 17 -4.72 -23.00 -14.54
CA PHE A 17 -3.99 -22.89 -13.27
C PHE A 17 -3.40 -24.23 -12.82
N ARG A 18 -4.17 -25.31 -12.90
CA ARG A 18 -3.70 -26.66 -12.55
C ARG A 18 -2.70 -27.22 -13.56
N LYS A 19 -2.77 -26.85 -14.84
CA LYS A 19 -1.74 -27.24 -15.81
C LYS A 19 -0.37 -26.64 -15.44
N GLN A 20 -0.36 -25.38 -15.00
CA GLN A 20 0.85 -24.68 -14.57
C GLN A 20 1.31 -25.10 -13.16
N ASN A 21 0.40 -25.61 -12.34
CA ASN A 21 0.65 -26.02 -10.96
C ASN A 21 0.10 -27.43 -10.68
N PRO A 22 0.72 -28.51 -11.22
CA PRO A 22 0.18 -29.88 -11.15
C PRO A 22 0.03 -30.42 -9.73
N GLN A 23 0.72 -29.85 -8.75
CA GLN A 23 0.61 -30.20 -7.33
C GLN A 23 -0.74 -29.81 -6.69
N ILE A 24 -1.51 -28.92 -7.34
CA ILE A 24 -2.73 -28.36 -6.77
C ILE A 24 -3.95 -29.24 -7.05
N ARG A 25 -4.70 -29.53 -6.00
CA ARG A 25 -5.92 -30.34 -6.10
C ARG A 25 -7.13 -29.44 -6.34
N ILE A 26 -8.22 -30.04 -6.81
CA ILE A 26 -9.48 -29.34 -7.04
C ILE A 26 -10.02 -28.71 -5.75
N ILE A 27 -9.85 -29.37 -4.60
CA ILE A 27 -10.31 -28.86 -3.30
C ILE A 27 -9.61 -27.57 -2.86
N ASP A 28 -8.41 -27.31 -3.39
CA ASP A 28 -7.60 -26.15 -3.02
C ASP A 28 -8.02 -24.87 -3.78
N GLN A 29 -8.86 -25.00 -4.82
CA GLN A 29 -9.29 -23.88 -5.67
C GLN A 29 -10.15 -22.86 -4.92
N ASN A 30 -11.20 -23.32 -4.24
CA ASN A 30 -12.09 -22.42 -3.51
C ASN A 30 -11.35 -21.66 -2.39
N PRO A 31 -10.49 -22.30 -1.56
CA PRO A 31 -9.63 -21.58 -0.63
C PRO A 31 -8.74 -20.50 -1.27
N ILE A 32 -8.09 -20.78 -2.40
CA ILE A 32 -7.24 -19.80 -3.10
C ILE A 32 -8.10 -18.65 -3.65
N GLU A 33 -9.26 -18.96 -4.23
CA GLU A 33 -10.21 -17.96 -4.74
C GLU A 33 -10.66 -17.00 -3.64
N GLU A 34 -11.08 -17.55 -2.50
CA GLU A 34 -11.55 -16.75 -1.37
C GLU A 34 -10.42 -15.91 -0.76
N ALA A 35 -9.17 -16.39 -0.79
CA ALA A 35 -8.00 -15.58 -0.42
C ALA A 35 -7.72 -14.48 -1.45
N PHE A 36 -7.85 -14.75 -2.74
CA PHE A 36 -7.73 -13.71 -3.78
C PHE A 36 -8.81 -12.64 -3.63
N LYS A 37 -10.05 -13.03 -3.32
CA LYS A 37 -11.14 -12.09 -2.99
C LYS A 37 -10.81 -11.22 -1.78
N ASP A 38 -10.20 -11.77 -0.73
CA ASP A 38 -9.75 -10.94 0.40
C ASP A 38 -8.80 -9.86 -0.06
N TYR A 39 -7.83 -10.22 -0.91
CA TYR A 39 -6.87 -9.25 -1.45
C TYR A 39 -7.54 -8.13 -2.27
N LEU A 40 -8.54 -8.48 -3.08
CA LEU A 40 -9.38 -7.49 -3.79
C LEU A 40 -10.16 -6.60 -2.79
N ALA A 41 -10.71 -7.19 -1.72
CA ALA A 41 -11.46 -6.47 -0.69
C ALA A 41 -10.59 -5.43 0.04
N LEU A 42 -9.30 -5.72 0.28
CA LEU A 42 -8.38 -4.75 0.89
C LEU A 42 -8.33 -3.43 0.09
N HIS A 43 -8.33 -3.53 -1.23
CA HIS A 43 -8.27 -2.40 -2.15
C HIS A 43 -9.61 -1.66 -2.28
N LEU A 44 -10.73 -2.35 -2.04
CA LEU A 44 -12.05 -1.72 -1.92
C LEU A 44 -12.18 -0.91 -0.64
N ILE A 45 -11.65 -1.43 0.47
CA ILE A 45 -11.70 -0.77 1.78
C ILE A 45 -10.81 0.48 1.78
N LYS A 46 -9.58 0.36 1.26
CA LYS A 46 -8.65 1.47 1.17
C LYS A 46 -7.71 1.28 -0.02
N ARG A 47 -7.71 2.25 -0.95
CA ARG A 47 -6.78 2.26 -2.09
C ARG A 47 -5.38 2.67 -1.64
N GLN A 48 -4.55 1.69 -1.34
CA GLN A 48 -3.15 1.87 -0.97
C GLN A 48 -2.32 0.67 -1.44
N ALA A 49 -1.00 0.76 -1.28
CA ALA A 49 -0.11 -0.33 -1.65
C ALA A 49 -0.16 -1.46 -0.60
N TYR A 50 -0.48 -2.66 -1.07
CA TYR A 50 -0.47 -3.91 -0.31
C TYR A 50 0.54 -4.88 -0.93
N ALA A 51 1.25 -5.64 -0.08
CA ALA A 51 2.02 -6.78 -0.55
C ALA A 51 1.11 -8.00 -0.64
N MET A 52 1.41 -8.91 -1.58
CA MET A 52 0.77 -10.23 -1.66
C MET A 52 1.55 -11.22 -0.76
N PRO A 53 0.98 -11.71 0.37
CA PRO A 53 1.69 -12.55 1.32
C PRO A 53 1.46 -14.05 1.07
N SER A 54 1.10 -14.43 -0.15
CA SER A 54 0.80 -15.82 -0.53
C SER A 54 1.25 -16.10 -1.95
N HIS A 55 2.08 -17.14 -2.12
CA HIS A 55 2.54 -17.60 -3.43
C HIS A 55 1.42 -18.28 -4.22
N SER A 56 0.50 -18.99 -3.57
CA SER A 56 -0.63 -19.62 -4.27
C SER A 56 -1.58 -18.58 -4.89
N VAL A 57 -1.86 -17.51 -4.15
CA VAL A 57 -2.69 -16.39 -4.62
C VAL A 57 -1.93 -15.54 -5.63
N ASP A 58 -0.62 -15.30 -5.43
CA ASP A 58 0.22 -14.59 -6.40
C ASP A 58 0.32 -15.35 -7.74
N ALA A 59 0.45 -16.68 -7.71
CA ALA A 59 0.44 -17.49 -8.92
C ALA A 59 -0.89 -17.39 -9.69
N LEU A 60 -2.02 -17.37 -8.97
CA LEU A 60 -3.33 -17.17 -9.60
C LEU A 60 -3.42 -15.77 -10.21
N TRP A 61 -2.95 -14.76 -9.49
CA TRP A 61 -2.94 -13.39 -9.98
C TRP A 61 -2.08 -13.23 -11.24
N HIS A 62 -0.89 -13.84 -11.27
CA HIS A 62 -0.02 -13.90 -12.44
C HIS A 62 -0.68 -14.59 -13.63
N LEU A 63 -1.34 -15.74 -13.42
CA LEU A 63 -2.09 -16.39 -14.49
C LEU A 63 -3.15 -15.46 -15.09
N LEU A 64 -3.87 -14.71 -14.26
CA LEU A 64 -4.89 -13.78 -14.72
C LEU A 64 -4.29 -12.62 -15.54
N LEU A 65 -3.15 -12.08 -15.11
CA LEU A 65 -2.45 -11.00 -15.81
C LEU A 65 -1.87 -11.46 -17.15
N ASP A 66 -1.20 -12.61 -17.15
CA ASP A 66 -0.37 -13.04 -18.27
C ASP A 66 -1.17 -13.84 -19.31
N THR A 67 -2.09 -14.69 -18.86
CA THR A 67 -2.83 -15.63 -19.72
C THR A 67 -4.26 -15.17 -20.00
N PHE A 68 -4.88 -14.42 -19.07
CA PHE A 68 -6.27 -13.96 -19.21
C PHE A 68 -6.43 -12.43 -19.06
N PRO A 69 -5.60 -11.59 -19.71
CA PRO A 69 -5.55 -10.14 -19.45
C PRO A 69 -6.90 -9.43 -19.69
N GLU A 70 -7.66 -9.82 -20.72
CA GLU A 70 -8.97 -9.22 -20.96
C GLU A 70 -9.99 -9.55 -19.87
N PHE A 71 -9.99 -10.80 -19.40
CA PHE A 71 -10.85 -11.20 -18.29
C PHE A 71 -10.45 -10.44 -17.02
N TYR A 72 -9.15 -10.35 -16.74
CA TYR A 72 -8.61 -9.64 -15.60
C TYR A 72 -9.00 -8.16 -15.59
N GLN A 73 -8.86 -7.47 -16.72
CA GLN A 73 -9.24 -6.06 -16.87
C GLN A 73 -10.75 -5.87 -16.64
N ARG A 74 -11.60 -6.69 -17.27
CA ARG A 74 -13.06 -6.63 -17.10
C ARG A 74 -13.48 -6.93 -15.65
N MET A 75 -12.87 -7.94 -15.03
CA MET A 75 -13.09 -8.27 -13.62
C MET A 75 -12.72 -7.09 -12.71
N CYS A 76 -11.51 -6.53 -12.87
CA CYS A 76 -11.07 -5.40 -12.05
C CYS A 76 -12.00 -4.19 -12.21
N GLN A 77 -12.37 -3.85 -13.45
CA GLN A 77 -13.30 -2.75 -13.70
C GLN A 77 -14.67 -3.00 -13.06
N LYS A 78 -15.20 -4.23 -13.14
CA LYS A 78 -16.50 -4.59 -12.57
C LYS A 78 -16.49 -4.63 -11.04
N LEU A 79 -15.45 -5.17 -10.43
CA LEU A 79 -15.38 -5.40 -8.98
C LEU A 79 -14.83 -4.20 -8.22
N LEU A 80 -13.83 -3.52 -8.78
CA LEU A 80 -13.08 -2.46 -8.10
C LEU A 80 -13.34 -1.07 -8.69
N GLY A 81 -13.70 -0.99 -9.97
CA GLY A 81 -13.81 0.26 -10.72
C GLY A 81 -12.46 0.83 -11.18
N PHE A 82 -11.38 0.06 -11.04
CA PHE A 82 -10.03 0.39 -11.50
C PHE A 82 -9.23 -0.90 -11.66
N GLU A 83 -8.16 -0.85 -12.45
CA GLU A 83 -7.24 -1.97 -12.62
C GLU A 83 -6.19 -2.01 -11.50
N LEU A 84 -5.99 -3.20 -10.92
CA LEU A 84 -4.88 -3.42 -9.99
C LEU A 84 -3.61 -3.68 -10.77
N ILE A 85 -2.62 -2.80 -10.58
CA ILE A 85 -1.32 -2.92 -11.23
C ILE A 85 -0.43 -3.81 -10.36
N HIS A 86 -0.05 -4.98 -10.88
CA HIS A 86 0.99 -5.80 -10.27
C HIS A 86 2.37 -5.17 -10.53
N ARG A 87 3.18 -5.06 -9.47
CA ARG A 87 4.55 -4.55 -9.56
C ARG A 87 5.49 -5.59 -9.00
N ALA A 88 6.22 -6.26 -9.89
CA ALA A 88 7.22 -7.24 -9.50
C ALA A 88 8.28 -6.63 -8.58
N HIS A 89 8.68 -7.41 -7.57
CA HIS A 89 9.80 -7.03 -6.71
C HIS A 89 11.11 -7.00 -7.50
N LEU A 90 11.94 -5.99 -7.23
CA LEU A 90 13.26 -5.90 -7.83
C LEU A 90 14.19 -6.98 -7.27
N LYS A 91 15.00 -7.60 -8.14
CA LYS A 91 15.97 -8.64 -7.74
C LYS A 91 17.01 -8.15 -6.72
N LYS A 92 17.36 -6.86 -6.75
CA LYS A 92 18.31 -6.23 -5.83
C LYS A 92 17.71 -4.91 -5.30
N PRO A 93 16.82 -4.97 -4.29
CA PRO A 93 16.16 -3.76 -3.79
C PRO A 93 17.12 -2.95 -2.91
N SER A 94 17.06 -1.63 -3.03
CA SER A 94 17.73 -0.69 -2.12
C SER A 94 17.16 -0.79 -0.70
N LYS A 95 17.85 -0.21 0.28
CA LYS A 95 17.38 -0.20 1.68
C LYS A 95 15.99 0.44 1.81
N ALA A 96 15.76 1.57 1.12
CA ALA A 96 14.47 2.25 1.12
C ALA A 96 13.35 1.39 0.48
N GLN A 97 13.67 0.65 -0.58
CA GLN A 97 12.72 -0.25 -1.23
C GLN A 97 12.37 -1.45 -0.34
N LYS A 98 13.34 -2.04 0.35
CA LYS A 98 13.09 -3.09 1.35
C LYS A 98 12.18 -2.61 2.47
N GLN A 99 12.43 -1.39 2.96
CA GLN A 99 11.57 -0.77 3.96
C GLN A 99 10.14 -0.60 3.41
N GLY A 100 9.97 -0.04 2.21
CA GLY A 100 8.66 0.10 1.57
C GLY A 100 7.91 -1.23 1.38
N GLN A 101 8.60 -2.31 1.01
CA GLN A 101 8.02 -3.65 0.92
C GLN A 101 7.54 -4.16 2.28
N GLN A 102 8.32 -3.94 3.34
CA GLN A 102 7.92 -4.28 4.70
C GLN A 102 6.69 -3.47 5.14
N TRP A 103 6.63 -2.17 4.82
CA TRP A 103 5.44 -1.34 5.07
C TRP A 103 4.20 -1.90 4.36
N GLN A 104 4.33 -2.28 3.09
CA GLN A 104 3.24 -2.88 2.32
C GLN A 104 2.76 -4.20 2.93
N LEU A 105 3.67 -5.06 3.39
CA LEU A 105 3.33 -6.30 4.08
C LEU A 105 2.56 -6.05 5.38
N LEU A 106 2.98 -5.05 6.17
CA LEU A 106 2.33 -4.71 7.44
C LEU A 106 0.98 -4.01 7.23
N ASN A 107 0.83 -3.22 6.15
CA ASN A 107 -0.47 -2.74 5.69
C ASN A 107 -1.40 -3.90 5.32
N THR A 108 -0.90 -4.89 4.57
CA THR A 108 -1.67 -6.08 4.22
C THR A 108 -2.08 -6.85 5.48
N TRP A 109 -1.16 -7.02 6.44
CA TRP A 109 -1.45 -7.65 7.73
C TRP A 109 -2.58 -6.97 8.47
N GLN A 110 -2.47 -5.66 8.68
CA GLN A 110 -3.47 -4.87 9.40
C GLN A 110 -4.84 -4.94 8.72
N ALA A 111 -4.88 -4.74 7.41
CA ALA A 111 -6.13 -4.74 6.65
C ALA A 111 -6.75 -6.14 6.59
N SER A 112 -5.94 -7.18 6.43
CA SER A 112 -6.43 -8.57 6.41
C SER A 112 -6.96 -9.00 7.78
N CYS A 113 -6.29 -8.62 8.88
CA CYS A 113 -6.79 -8.90 10.22
C CYS A 113 -8.16 -8.24 10.43
N ARG A 114 -8.28 -6.95 10.10
CA ARG A 114 -9.56 -6.22 10.23
C ARG A 114 -10.67 -6.82 9.36
N LEU A 115 -10.36 -7.24 8.14
CA LEU A 115 -11.31 -7.89 7.23
C LEU A 115 -11.89 -9.17 7.85
N HIS A 116 -11.09 -9.90 8.62
CA HIS A 116 -11.47 -11.13 9.33
C HIS A 116 -11.91 -10.89 10.78
N HIS A 117 -12.19 -9.65 11.18
CA HIS A 117 -12.58 -9.28 12.54
C HIS A 117 -11.55 -9.69 13.62
N LEU A 118 -10.26 -9.67 13.27
CA LEU A 118 -9.14 -9.94 14.16
C LEU A 118 -8.47 -8.63 14.59
N ASP A 119 -7.95 -8.59 15.83
CA ASP A 119 -7.06 -7.53 16.28
C ASP A 119 -5.66 -7.71 15.67
N PRO A 120 -5.14 -6.78 14.84
CA PRO A 120 -3.80 -6.89 14.27
C PRO A 120 -2.66 -6.96 15.29
N LYS A 121 -2.86 -6.44 16.52
CA LYS A 121 -1.87 -6.44 17.60
C LYS A 121 -1.81 -7.75 18.35
N SER A 122 -2.93 -8.47 18.42
CA SER A 122 -3.07 -9.74 19.15
C SER A 122 -4.10 -10.67 18.49
N PRO A 123 -3.87 -11.12 17.25
CA PRO A 123 -4.84 -11.96 16.56
C PRO A 123 -4.80 -13.39 17.10
N GLN A 124 -5.98 -14.00 17.23
CA GLN A 124 -6.12 -15.39 17.72
C GLN A 124 -5.73 -16.42 16.66
N THR A 125 -5.84 -16.06 15.38
CA THR A 125 -5.50 -16.90 14.22
C THR A 125 -4.92 -16.04 13.11
N PHE A 126 -4.32 -16.65 12.09
CA PHE A 126 -3.91 -15.90 10.91
C PHE A 126 -5.14 -15.53 10.05
N PRO A 127 -5.19 -14.31 9.49
CA PRO A 127 -6.16 -14.01 8.44
C PRO A 127 -5.92 -14.92 7.23
N ARG A 128 -6.98 -15.28 6.50
CA ARG A 128 -6.94 -16.30 5.42
C ARG A 128 -5.78 -16.10 4.45
N LEU A 129 -5.56 -14.87 3.99
CA LEU A 129 -4.51 -14.52 3.04
C LEU A 129 -3.07 -14.86 3.52
N PHE A 130 -2.80 -14.88 4.82
CA PHE A 130 -1.49 -15.19 5.40
C PHE A 130 -1.26 -16.68 5.72
N GLN A 131 -2.31 -17.51 5.64
CA GLN A 131 -2.22 -18.94 5.96
C GLN A 131 -2.54 -19.85 4.78
N ILE A 132 -3.07 -19.28 3.69
CA ILE A 132 -3.58 -20.07 2.56
C ILE A 132 -2.53 -20.97 1.91
N ASP A 133 -1.27 -20.53 1.83
CA ASP A 133 -0.16 -21.34 1.32
C ASP A 133 0.06 -22.60 2.17
N LYS A 134 -0.02 -22.47 3.50
CA LYS A 134 0.07 -23.61 4.42
C LYS A 134 -1.16 -24.53 4.29
N THR A 135 -2.36 -23.96 4.21
CA THR A 135 -3.62 -24.70 4.10
C THR A 135 -3.68 -25.55 2.83
N THR A 136 -3.22 -24.99 1.71
CA THR A 136 -3.19 -25.64 0.39
C THR A 136 -1.94 -26.48 0.15
N GLN A 137 -1.00 -26.49 1.12
CA GLN A 137 0.28 -27.17 1.02
C GLN A 137 1.07 -26.74 -0.22
N TRP A 138 1.05 -25.44 -0.53
CA TRP A 138 1.73 -24.89 -1.70
C TRP A 138 3.25 -25.15 -1.65
N ASN A 139 3.82 -25.67 -2.74
CA ASN A 139 5.25 -25.90 -2.86
C ASN A 139 6.03 -24.59 -2.73
N ASN A 140 6.99 -24.53 -1.80
CA ASN A 140 7.69 -23.30 -1.43
C ASN A 140 6.75 -22.16 -1.01
N GLY A 141 5.60 -22.49 -0.41
CA GLY A 141 4.66 -21.51 0.12
C GLY A 141 5.22 -20.69 1.28
N LEU A 142 4.67 -19.49 1.48
CA LEU A 142 5.04 -18.63 2.60
C LEU A 142 4.40 -19.13 3.90
N VAL A 143 5.23 -19.35 4.91
CA VAL A 143 4.77 -19.72 6.26
C VAL A 143 5.21 -18.65 7.24
N PHE A 144 4.23 -17.97 7.84
CA PHE A 144 4.48 -16.89 8.80
C PHE A 144 4.58 -17.41 10.22
N ASN A 145 5.47 -16.80 11.00
CA ASN A 145 5.53 -16.99 12.44
C ASN A 145 4.73 -15.87 13.14
N MET A 146 3.78 -16.26 14.01
CA MET A 146 2.85 -15.33 14.65
C MET A 146 3.59 -14.30 15.52
N LEU A 147 4.55 -14.76 16.33
CA LEU A 147 5.32 -13.88 17.21
C LEU A 147 6.15 -12.87 16.41
N MET A 148 6.77 -13.30 15.31
CA MET A 148 7.57 -12.40 14.47
C MET A 148 6.72 -11.33 13.80
N ILE A 149 5.59 -11.68 13.18
CA ILE A 149 4.76 -10.68 12.47
C ILE A 149 4.11 -9.70 13.46
N MET A 150 3.70 -10.16 14.64
CA MET A 150 3.21 -9.29 15.72
C MET A 150 4.30 -8.33 16.21
N ALA A 151 5.52 -8.82 16.42
CA ALA A 151 6.64 -7.98 16.83
C ALA A 151 6.96 -6.90 15.79
N LEU A 152 6.96 -7.26 14.50
CA LEU A 152 7.14 -6.32 13.39
C LEU A 152 5.99 -5.29 13.33
N TYR A 153 4.74 -5.74 13.45
CA TYR A 153 3.58 -4.85 13.42
C TYR A 153 3.56 -3.87 14.59
N ASN A 154 3.94 -4.29 15.79
CA ASN A 154 4.02 -3.40 16.96
C ASN A 154 5.07 -2.28 16.81
N GLN A 155 6.15 -2.51 16.06
CA GLN A 155 7.12 -1.47 15.74
C GLN A 155 6.56 -0.50 14.70
N PHE A 156 5.87 -1.02 13.69
CA PHE A 156 5.19 -0.26 12.64
C PHE A 156 4.09 0.65 13.21
N ASP A 157 3.23 0.13 14.09
CA ASP A 157 2.09 0.87 14.66
C ASP A 157 2.55 2.11 15.43
N LYS A 158 3.68 2.01 16.14
CA LYS A 158 4.32 3.15 16.82
C LYS A 158 4.87 4.19 15.85
N GLN A 159 5.45 3.75 14.73
CA GLN A 159 5.99 4.65 13.71
C GLN A 159 4.86 5.38 12.96
N ASP A 160 3.77 4.70 12.64
CA ASP A 160 2.59 5.30 12.03
C ASP A 160 1.89 6.30 12.96
N ALA A 161 1.76 5.97 14.26
CA ALA A 161 1.24 6.91 15.25
C ALA A 161 2.10 8.19 15.33
N ASN A 162 3.42 8.06 15.29
CA ASN A 162 4.32 9.21 15.31
C ASN A 162 4.22 10.05 14.02
N ASN A 163 4.10 9.42 12.84
CA ASN A 163 3.96 10.12 11.56
C ASN A 163 2.59 10.80 11.37
N THR A 164 1.54 10.27 12.00
CA THR A 164 0.20 10.90 12.00
C THR A 164 0.07 12.02 13.03
N SER A 165 0.95 12.06 14.04
CA SER A 165 1.00 13.13 15.05
C SER A 165 1.72 14.42 14.61
N SER A 166 2.32 14.45 13.41
CA SER A 166 3.00 15.64 12.88
C SER A 166 2.10 16.60 12.08
N CYS A 167 0.77 16.39 12.08
CA CYS A 167 -0.21 17.36 11.58
C CYS A 167 -1.10 17.91 12.69
N SER A 168 -0.49 18.32 13.80
CA SER A 168 -1.09 19.22 14.78
C SER A 168 -0.04 20.23 15.23
N SER A 169 0.51 20.97 14.26
CA SER A 169 1.11 22.29 14.53
C SER A 169 -0.05 23.25 14.81
N SER A 170 -0.62 23.14 16.01
CA SER A 170 -1.34 24.25 16.62
C SER A 170 -0.38 25.43 16.61
N THR A 171 -0.67 26.44 15.80
CA THR A 171 -0.04 27.75 15.87
C THR A 171 -0.23 28.27 17.29
N SER A 172 0.80 28.12 18.12
CA SER A 172 0.95 28.86 19.36
C SER A 172 1.29 30.30 18.99
N LEU A 173 0.26 31.11 18.77
CA LEU A 173 0.34 32.55 18.99
C LEU A 173 -0.45 32.83 20.25
N GLY A 174 0.27 32.99 21.35
CA GLY A 174 -0.30 33.58 22.55
C GLY A 174 -0.56 35.06 22.33
N SER A 175 -1.66 35.57 22.87
CA SER A 175 -1.72 36.82 23.62
C SER A 175 -3.13 37.06 24.16
N ALA A 176 -3.16 37.34 25.47
CA ALA A 176 -4.01 38.25 26.24
C ALA A 176 -5.53 38.37 26.00
N SER A 177 -6.23 38.37 27.13
CA SER A 177 -7.59 38.85 27.38
C SER A 177 -7.90 40.22 26.75
N ASP A 178 -9.11 40.37 26.18
CA ASP A 178 -10.13 41.31 26.65
C ASP A 178 -11.36 41.34 25.72
N GLY A 179 -12.56 41.29 26.34
CA GLY A 179 -13.73 42.13 26.04
C GLY A 179 -14.42 42.14 24.66
N PHE A 180 -15.75 42.04 24.74
CA PHE A 180 -16.80 42.70 23.94
C PHE A 180 -17.56 41.89 22.86
N SER A 181 -18.87 42.16 22.87
CA SER A 181 -20.01 41.46 22.27
C SER A 181 -20.28 41.79 20.80
N SER A 182 -21.12 40.93 20.19
CA SER A 182 -22.09 41.17 19.08
C SER A 182 -21.49 41.63 17.73
N ASP A 183 -21.90 41.14 16.56
CA ASP A 183 -23.27 40.98 16.07
C ASP A 183 -23.37 40.00 14.89
N THR A 184 -24.61 39.60 14.64
CA THR A 184 -25.06 38.84 13.47
C THR A 184 -24.95 39.68 12.19
N SER A 185 -24.39 39.13 11.11
CA SER A 185 -24.84 39.47 9.75
C SER A 185 -24.28 38.50 8.72
N SER A 186 -25.20 37.71 8.15
CA SER A 186 -25.08 37.19 6.80
C SER A 186 -24.88 38.34 5.82
N ASN A 187 -23.92 38.22 4.88
CA ASN A 187 -24.13 38.68 3.52
C ASN A 187 -23.15 38.00 2.56
N ASN A 188 -23.73 37.44 1.51
CA ASN A 188 -23.10 36.87 0.35
C ASN A 188 -23.24 37.90 -0.79
N CYS A 189 -22.15 38.27 -1.46
CA CYS A 189 -22.08 38.83 -2.80
C CYS A 189 -20.59 39.10 -3.10
N GLY A 190 -20.05 38.95 -4.30
CA GLY A 190 -20.58 38.63 -5.61
C GLY A 190 -19.43 38.84 -6.60
N ASP A 191 -19.44 38.06 -7.68
CA ASP A 191 -18.52 38.18 -8.80
C ASP A 191 -18.49 39.59 -9.41
N VAL A 192 -17.30 40.06 -9.81
CA VAL A 192 -17.17 41.00 -10.93
C VAL A 192 -15.92 40.69 -11.75
N HIS A 193 -16.14 40.49 -13.05
CA HIS A 193 -15.18 40.20 -14.10
C HIS A 193 -14.48 41.47 -14.65
N SER A 194 -13.33 41.23 -15.32
CA SER A 194 -12.72 42.01 -16.43
C SER A 194 -11.97 43.31 -16.05
N SER A 195 -10.85 43.72 -16.66
CA SER A 195 -10.08 43.27 -17.84
C SER A 195 -8.79 44.11 -17.97
N SER A 196 -7.75 43.53 -18.59
CA SER A 196 -6.73 44.12 -19.50
C SER A 196 -5.93 45.39 -19.14
N GLY A 197 -4.60 45.30 -19.27
CA GLY A 197 -3.70 46.45 -19.46
C GLY A 197 -2.22 46.07 -19.58
N HIS A 198 -1.61 46.38 -20.73
CA HIS A 198 -0.21 46.15 -21.12
C HIS A 198 0.80 47.04 -20.38
N GLY A 199 2.08 46.65 -20.37
CA GLY A 199 3.20 47.57 -20.07
C GLY A 199 4.52 46.86 -19.75
N SER A 200 5.60 47.33 -20.35
CA SER A 200 6.88 46.67 -20.62
C SER A 200 8.03 47.05 -19.68
N ASP A 201 9.07 46.21 -19.72
CA ASP A 201 10.53 46.47 -19.59
C ASP A 201 11.25 46.72 -18.25
N SER A 202 12.42 46.05 -18.22
CA SER A 202 13.73 46.42 -17.65
C SER A 202 14.10 46.14 -16.18
N ASP A 203 15.06 45.21 -16.08
CA ASP A 203 16.37 45.29 -15.41
C ASP A 203 16.57 45.11 -13.89
N SER A 204 17.51 44.19 -13.65
CA SER A 204 18.63 44.21 -12.68
C SER A 204 18.47 43.63 -11.27
N ASP A 205 19.28 42.58 -11.08
CA ASP A 205 20.24 42.34 -9.99
C ASP A 205 19.86 41.72 -8.64
N SER A 206 20.86 40.95 -8.17
CA SER A 206 21.07 40.29 -6.87
C SER A 206 20.31 38.97 -6.68
N GLY A 207 20.93 37.80 -6.54
CA GLY A 207 22.26 37.47 -6.02
C GLY A 207 22.06 36.60 -4.78
N SER A 208 22.46 35.33 -4.82
CA SER A 208 23.06 34.58 -3.69
C SER A 208 23.21 33.10 -4.02
N ASP A 209 24.49 32.72 -4.09
CA ASP A 209 24.99 31.36 -4.14
C ASP A 209 24.92 30.75 -2.73
N SER A 210 24.64 29.45 -2.63
CA SER A 210 24.90 28.66 -1.41
C SER A 210 25.10 27.19 -1.76
N SER A 211 26.26 26.88 -2.34
CA SER A 211 26.80 25.54 -2.45
C SER A 211 27.60 25.21 -1.18
N SER A 212 26.93 24.62 -0.19
CA SER A 212 27.59 24.12 1.01
C SER A 212 28.19 22.74 0.74
N SER A 213 29.41 22.74 0.22
CA SER A 213 30.32 21.59 0.24
C SER A 213 30.79 21.34 1.67
N CYS A 214 30.53 20.15 2.22
CA CYS A 214 31.19 19.67 3.43
C CYS A 214 32.14 18.53 3.07
N SER A 215 33.41 18.74 3.40
CA SER A 215 34.52 17.82 3.15
C SER A 215 34.87 17.04 4.41
N SER A 216 35.18 15.76 4.19
CA SER A 216 36.28 14.98 4.82
C SER A 216 36.17 14.48 6.27
N CYS A 217 36.02 13.16 6.40
CA CYS A 217 36.94 12.19 7.05
C CYS A 217 36.38 10.77 6.73
N SER A 218 37.11 9.68 6.46
CA SER A 218 38.29 9.13 7.14
C SER A 218 39.01 8.11 6.25
N SER A 219 40.29 7.92 6.54
CA SER A 219 41.26 6.99 5.94
C SER A 219 41.26 5.62 6.63
N CYS A 220 41.47 4.51 5.90
CA CYS A 220 42.10 3.28 6.42
C CYS A 220 42.37 2.20 5.32
N GLY A 221 43.66 1.80 5.20
CA GLY A 221 44.20 0.46 4.82
C GLY A 221 43.98 -0.01 3.37
N GLY A 222 44.94 -0.56 2.61
CA GLY A 222 46.19 -1.25 2.91
C GLY A 222 46.26 -2.55 2.08
N GLY A 223 47.42 -2.91 1.53
CA GLY A 223 47.72 -4.28 1.06
C GLY A 223 47.99 -4.44 -0.44
N GLY A 224 49.22 -4.88 -0.77
CA GLY A 224 49.67 -5.21 -2.12
C GLY A 224 49.30 -6.61 -2.59
N GLY A 225 49.70 -6.90 -3.84
CA GLY A 225 49.58 -8.19 -4.51
C GLY A 225 49.85 -8.01 -6.00
N ASP A 226 51.05 -8.44 -6.38
CA ASP A 226 51.58 -8.85 -7.70
C ASP A 226 51.54 -7.86 -8.89
#